data_AF-A0A2N2DC99-F1
#
_entry.id   AF-A0A2N2DC99-F1
#
_cell.length_a   1.000
_cell.length_b   1.000
_cell.length_c   1.000
_cell.angle_alpha   90.00
_cell.angle_beta   90.00
_cell.angle_gamma   90.00
#
_symmetry.space_group_name_H-M   'P 1'
#
loop_
_entity.id
_entity.type
_entity.pdbx_description
1 polymer ?
#
loop_
_entity_poly.entity_id
_entity_poly.type
_entity_poly.pdbx_seq_one_letter_code
_entity_poly.pdbx_strand_id
1 'polypeptide(L)' 'SRKLSELGSELSRQYSKRFVGRKVEVLFEEEKGGGVLEGLSEHYLRVRAEAAPVLKGEIVTVEVTEIEGGSLVGRVV' A
#
# COMPACT_ATOMS: atom_id res chain seq x y z
N SER A 1 -12.94 24.00 7.57
CA SER A 1 -12.93 23.91 6.09
C SER A 1 -13.17 22.45 5.69
N ARG A 2 -14.40 22.08 5.30
CA ARG A 2 -14.76 20.68 4.95
C ARG A 2 -14.42 20.34 3.49
N LYS A 3 -14.61 21.30 2.59
CA LYS A 3 -14.31 21.19 1.15
C LYS A 3 -12.85 20.82 0.85
N LEU A 4 -11.88 21.38 1.60
CA LEU A 4 -10.46 21.08 1.37
C LEU A 4 -10.10 19.64 1.76
N SER A 5 -10.66 19.14 2.87
CA SER A 5 -10.42 17.75 3.31
C SER A 5 -11.06 16.73 2.37
N GLU A 6 -12.27 17.02 1.87
CA GLU A 6 -12.95 16.19 0.86
C GLU A 6 -12.16 16.14 -0.45
N LEU A 7 -11.71 17.31 -0.94
CA LEU A 7 -10.90 17.38 -2.15
C LEU A 7 -9.57 16.63 -2.00
N GLY A 8 -8.89 16.78 -0.87
CA GLY A 8 -7.65 16.05 -0.58
C GLY A 8 -7.86 14.53 -0.57
N SER A 9 -8.96 14.07 0.02
CA SER A 9 -9.31 12.65 0.05
C SER A 9 -9.60 12.10 -1.34
N GLU A 10 -10.32 12.86 -2.18
CA GLU A 10 -10.57 12.46 -3.57
C GLU A 10 -9.27 12.39 -4.38
N LEU A 11 -8.40 13.38 -4.26
CA LEU A 11 -7.11 13.41 -4.95
C LEU A 11 -6.23 12.21 -4.55
N SER A 12 -6.14 11.93 -3.24
CA SER A 12 -5.42 10.76 -2.73
C SER A 12 -5.98 9.46 -3.32
N ARG A 13 -7.30 9.29 -3.32
CA ARG A 13 -7.96 8.11 -3.88
C ARG A 13 -7.69 7.96 -5.38
N GLN A 14 -7.77 9.04 -6.15
CA GLN A 14 -7.50 9.03 -7.59
C GLN A 14 -6.04 8.69 -7.90
N TYR A 15 -5.11 9.18 -7.09
CA TYR A 15 -3.70 8.84 -7.21
C TYR A 15 -3.46 7.36 -6.92
N SER A 16 -3.97 6.83 -5.80
CA SER A 16 -3.84 5.42 -5.43
C SER A 16 -4.44 4.47 -6.47
N LYS A 17 -5.58 4.82 -7.07
CA LYS A 17 -6.26 4.02 -8.11
C LYS A 17 -5.39 3.70 -9.32
N ARG A 18 -4.39 4.52 -9.63
CA ARG A 18 -3.49 4.31 -10.76
C ARG A 18 -2.56 3.10 -10.59
N PHE A 19 -2.42 2.61 -9.37
CA PHE A 19 -1.50 1.54 -9.03
C PHE A 19 -2.16 0.16 -8.96
N VAL A 20 -3.49 0.08 -8.94
CA VAL A 20 -4.21 -1.20 -9.04
C VAL A 20 -3.83 -1.90 -10.36
N GLY A 21 -3.43 -3.17 -10.26
CA GLY A 21 -2.92 -3.98 -11.37
C GLY A 21 -1.45 -3.71 -11.73
N ARG A 22 -0.73 -2.88 -10.98
CA ARG A 22 0.70 -2.61 -11.17
C ARG A 22 1.55 -3.31 -10.11
N LYS A 23 2.82 -3.49 -10.46
CA LYS A 23 3.87 -3.88 -9.52
C LYS A 23 4.55 -2.63 -8.98
N VAL A 24 4.74 -2.56 -7.67
CA VAL A 24 5.44 -1.47 -6.97
C VAL A 24 6.44 -2.04 -5.99
N GLU A 25 7.57 -1.35 -5.82
CA GLU A 25 8.54 -1.70 -4.78
C GLU A 25 8.06 -1.17 -3.43
N VAL A 26 8.10 -2.02 -2.40
CA VAL A 26 7.60 -1.73 -1.05
C VAL A 26 8.65 -2.10 -0.02
N LEU A 27 9.03 -1.16 0.84
CA LEU A 27 9.77 -1.45 2.06
C LEU A 27 8.77 -1.86 3.16
N PHE A 28 8.80 -3.11 3.60
CA PHE A 28 7.95 -3.56 4.71
C PHE A 28 8.52 -3.17 6.07
N GLU A 29 7.75 -2.47 6.89
CA GLU A 29 8.22 -1.90 8.16
C GLU A 29 7.43 -2.41 9.36
N GLU A 30 6.15 -2.76 9.17
CA GLU A 30 5.24 -3.12 10.26
C GLU A 30 4.53 -4.46 10.02
N GLU A 31 4.27 -5.20 11.10
CA GLU A 31 3.40 -6.36 11.10
C GLU A 31 2.01 -5.93 11.57
N LYS A 32 0.95 -6.22 10.81
CA LYS A 32 -0.44 -5.92 11.18
C LYS A 32 -1.17 -7.10 11.83
N GLY A 33 -0.48 -8.23 12.00
CA GLY A 33 -1.04 -9.50 12.46
C GLY A 33 -1.59 -10.35 11.31
N GLY A 34 -1.86 -11.63 11.57
CA GLY A 34 -2.45 -12.54 10.57
C GLY A 34 -1.55 -12.84 9.36
N GLY A 35 -0.24 -12.64 9.46
CA GLY A 35 0.68 -12.83 8.33
C GLY A 35 0.69 -11.67 7.34
N VAL A 36 0.16 -10.50 7.72
CA VAL A 36 0.16 -9.29 6.90
C VAL A 36 1.29 -8.35 7.33
N LEU A 37 2.07 -7.90 6.36
CA LEU A 37 3.02 -6.80 6.51
C LEU A 37 2.45 -5.51 5.89
N GLU A 38 2.74 -4.39 6.52
CA GLU A 38 2.51 -3.04 5.99
C GLU A 38 3.84 -2.34 5.76
N GLY A 39 3.91 -1.60 4.66
CA GLY A 39 5.10 -0.89 4.24
C GLY A 39 4.78 0.35 3.43
N LEU A 40 5.83 1.06 3.08
CA LEU A 40 5.77 2.22 2.19
C LEU A 40 6.33 1.87 0.83
N SER A 41 5.57 2.18 -0.22
CA SER A 41 6.08 2.06 -1.59
C SER A 41 7.04 3.20 -1.96
N GLU A 42 7.81 3.01 -3.02
CA GLU A 42 8.61 4.07 -3.67
C GLU A 42 7.77 5.32 -4.07
N HIS A 43 6.46 5.16 -4.16
CA HIS A 43 5.50 6.23 -4.47
C HIS A 43 4.85 6.86 -3.23
N TYR A 44 5.39 6.59 -2.04
CA TYR A 44 4.89 7.06 -0.75
C TYR A 44 3.44 6.63 -0.44
N LEU A 45 2.98 5.54 -1.05
CA LEU A 45 1.70 4.91 -0.74
C LEU A 45 1.89 3.77 0.25
N ARG A 46 1.04 3.71 1.27
CA ARG A 46 0.96 2.57 2.17
C ARG A 46 0.49 1.34 1.41
N VAL A 47 1.19 0.23 1.60
CA VAL A 47 0.87 -1.06 0.97
C VAL A 47 0.79 -2.13 2.03
N ARG A 48 -0.24 -2.97 1.94
CA ARG A 48 -0.42 -4.18 2.75
C ARG A 48 -0.34 -5.40 1.86
N ALA A 49 0.37 -6.42 2.31
CA ALA A 49 0.39 -7.71 1.64
C ALA A 49 0.54 -8.84 2.65
N GLU A 50 -0.01 -9.99 2.31
CA GLU A 50 0.37 -11.24 2.96
C GLU A 50 1.84 -11.54 2.64
N ALA A 51 2.65 -11.65 3.68
CA ALA A 51 4.09 -11.78 3.56
C ALA A 51 4.68 -12.45 4.80
N ALA A 52 5.73 -13.25 4.61
CA ALA A 52 6.44 -13.86 5.71
C ALA A 52 7.16 -12.77 6.54
N PRO A 53 7.19 -12.86 7.89
CA PRO A 53 7.84 -11.86 8.75
C PRO A 53 9.32 -11.59 8.42
N VAL A 54 10.00 -12.55 7.79
CA VAL A 54 11.39 -12.40 7.33
C VAL A 54 11.57 -11.30 6.28
N LEU A 55 10.51 -10.88 5.58
CA LEU A 55 10.53 -9.81 4.59
C LEU A 55 10.44 -8.40 5.23
N LYS A 56 10.31 -8.31 6.55
CA LYS A 56 10.35 -7.03 7.26
C LYS A 56 11.76 -6.43 7.18
N GLY A 57 11.85 -5.17 6.80
CA GLY A 57 13.09 -4.45 6.54
C GLY A 57 13.60 -4.62 5.11
N GLU A 58 12.95 -5.43 4.29
CA GLU A 58 13.32 -5.68 2.89
C GLU A 58 12.45 -4.87 1.93
N ILE A 59 13.03 -4.51 0.78
CA ILE A 59 12.30 -3.96 -0.35
C ILE A 59 11.83 -5.12 -1.23
N VAL A 60 10.52 -5.24 -1.40
CA VAL A 60 9.89 -6.36 -2.10
C VAL A 60 8.90 -5.83 -3.14
N THR A 61 8.84 -6.49 -4.28
CA THR A 61 7.84 -6.17 -5.31
C THR A 61 6.47 -6.70 -4.91
N VAL A 62 5.47 -5.83 -4.88
CA VAL A 62 4.06 -6.17 -4.62
C VAL A 62 3.22 -5.88 -5.86
N GLU A 63 2.46 -6.87 -6.31
CA GLU A 63 1.39 -6.67 -7.29
C GLU A 63 0.13 -6.18 -6.54
N VAL A 64 -0.27 -4.94 -6.82
CA VAL A 64 -1.43 -4.31 -6.16
C VAL A 64 -2.72 -4.85 -6.78
N THR A 65 -3.59 -5.41 -5.96
CA THR A 65 -4.87 -6.00 -6.39
C THR A 65 -6.04 -5.08 -6.13
N GLU A 66 -5.99 -4.28 -5.05
CA GLU A 66 -7.11 -3.42 -4.66
C GLU A 66 -6.68 -2.26 -3.74
N ILE A 67 -7.66 -1.47 -3.29
CA ILE A 67 -7.49 -0.37 -2.35
C ILE A 67 -8.50 -0.55 -1.22
N GLU A 68 -8.00 -0.62 0.01
CA GLU A 68 -8.81 -0.78 1.22
C GLU A 68 -8.41 0.26 2.27
N GLY A 69 -9.39 0.99 2.81
CA GLY A 69 -9.13 1.98 3.87
C GLY A 69 -8.11 3.07 3.52
N GLY A 70 -7.93 3.36 2.23
CA GLY A 70 -6.94 4.33 1.72
C GLY A 70 -5.52 3.77 1.54
N SER A 71 -5.30 2.49 1.82
CA SER A 71 -4.03 1.79 1.56
C SER A 71 -4.17 0.91 0.32
N LEU A 72 -3.06 0.67 -0.37
CA LEU A 72 -2.99 -0.36 -1.41
C LEU A 72 -2.94 -1.73 -0.74
N VAL A 73 -3.62 -2.71 -1.32
CA VAL A 73 -3.54 -4.12 -0.90
C VAL A 73 -3.09 -4.95 -2.09
N GLY A 74 -2.22 -5.93 -1.84
CA GLY A 74 -1.65 -6.75 -2.91
C GLY A 74 -0.96 -8.00 -2.40
N ARG A 75 -0.21 -8.63 -3.30
CA ARG A 75 0.56 -9.86 -3.05
C ARG A 75 2.02 -9.68 -3.42
N VAL A 76 2.90 -10.29 -2.64
CA VAL A 76 4.32 -10.40 -2.97
C VAL A 76 4.50 -11.25 -4.24
N VAL A 77 5.42 -10.84 -5.12
CA VAL A 77 5.75 -11.51 -6.38
C VAL A 77 7.09 -12.23 -6.29
#